data_AF-A0A2K6A5L7-F1
#
_entry.id   AF-A0A2K6A5L7-F1
#
_cell.length_a   1.000
_cell.length_b   1.000
_cell.length_c   1.000
_cell.angle_alpha   90.00
_cell.angle_beta   90.00
_cell.angle_gamma   90.00
#
_symmetry.space_group_name_H-M   'P 1'
#
loop_
_entity.id
_entity.type
_entity.pdbx_description
1 polymer ?
#
loop_
_entity_poly.entity_id
_entity_poly.type
_entity_poly.pdbx_seq_one_letter_code
_entity_poly.pdbx_strand_id
1 'polypeptide(L)'
;VEIQEGKTTIIEGRLTATPKGSPNPPNPSGQCPICRWNLKHKYNYDDVLLLSQFIRPHGGMLPRKITGLCQEEHRKIEECVKMAHRAGLLPNHRPRLPEGVVPKSKPQLNRYLTRWAPGSVKPIYKKGPRWNKVCMPVGSPLLRDNVCYSRTPWKLYH
;
A
#
# COMPACT_ATOMS: atom_id res chain seq x y z
N VAL A 1 -3.80 -19.72 19.68
CA VAL A 1 -5.07 -19.62 20.40
C VAL A 1 -4.73 -19.59 21.87
N GLU A 2 -5.27 -18.62 22.62
CA GLU A 2 -5.08 -18.54 24.07
C GLU A 2 -6.34 -19.10 24.74
N ILE A 3 -6.16 -20.04 25.65
CA ILE A 3 -7.22 -20.66 26.44
C ILE A 3 -6.84 -20.46 27.92
N GLN A 4 -7.73 -19.88 28.71
CA GLN A 4 -7.52 -19.68 30.15
C GLN A 4 -8.38 -20.67 30.92
N GLU A 5 -7.74 -21.61 31.62
CA GLU A 5 -8.38 -22.60 32.49
C GLU A 5 -8.04 -22.27 33.94
N GLY A 6 -8.94 -21.55 34.62
CA GLY A 6 -8.72 -21.08 35.99
C GLY A 6 -7.55 -20.10 36.10
N LYS A 7 -6.42 -20.57 36.68
CA LYS A 7 -5.18 -19.78 36.83
C LYS A 7 -4.09 -20.15 35.82
N THR A 8 -4.34 -21.12 34.94
CA THR A 8 -3.36 -21.59 33.95
C THR A 8 -3.72 -21.04 32.56
N THR A 9 -2.75 -20.46 31.87
CA THR A 9 -2.90 -19.97 30.50
C THR A 9 -2.21 -20.91 29.52
N ILE A 10 -2.97 -21.52 28.61
CA ILE A 10 -2.47 -22.41 27.56
C ILE A 10 -2.40 -21.62 26.25
N ILE A 11 -1.23 -21.61 25.61
CA ILE A 11 -0.99 -20.90 24.34
C ILE A 11 -0.60 -21.93 23.27
N GLU A 12 -1.49 -22.13 22.30
CA GLU A 12 -1.28 -23.09 21.20
C GLU A 12 -1.06 -22.40 19.85
N GLY A 13 -0.17 -22.97 19.02
CA GLY A 13 -0.02 -22.60 17.61
C GLY A 13 -0.76 -23.58 16.70
N ARG A 14 -1.60 -23.07 15.80
CA ARG A 14 -2.29 -23.90 14.78
C ARG A 14 -1.82 -23.50 13.39
N LEU A 15 -1.35 -24.48 12.62
CA LEU A 15 -1.03 -24.28 11.20
C LEU A 15 -2.32 -24.30 10.39
N THR A 16 -2.59 -23.21 9.66
CA THR A 16 -3.72 -23.11 8.74
C THR A 16 -3.25 -23.34 7.31
N ALA A 17 -4.15 -23.81 6.45
CA ALA A 17 -3.85 -23.94 5.03
C ALA A 17 -3.46 -22.57 4.44
N THR A 18 -2.34 -22.53 3.72
CA THR A 18 -1.88 -21.35 2.99
C THR A 18 -2.11 -21.55 1.49
N PRO A 19 -2.57 -20.51 0.77
CA PRO A 19 -2.72 -20.62 -0.67
C PRO A 19 -1.35 -20.80 -1.33
N LYS A 20 -1.25 -21.76 -2.24
CA LYS A 20 -0.06 -21.94 -3.08
C LYS A 20 -0.10 -20.95 -4.23
N GLY A 21 1.07 -20.50 -4.68
CA GLY A 21 1.18 -19.68 -5.89
C GLY A 21 0.69 -20.45 -7.12
N SER A 22 0.22 -19.73 -8.12
CA SER A 22 -0.21 -20.31 -9.39
C SER A 22 0.95 -21.05 -10.09
N PRO A 23 0.68 -22.20 -10.72
CA PRO A 23 1.71 -23.16 -11.11
C PRO A 23 2.58 -22.70 -12.29
N ASN A 24 2.00 -21.93 -13.23
CA ASN A 24 2.63 -21.59 -14.50
C ASN A 24 2.86 -20.08 -14.61
N PRO A 25 4.01 -19.57 -14.13
CA PRO A 25 4.34 -18.16 -14.28
C PRO A 25 4.84 -17.86 -15.71
N PRO A 26 4.53 -16.66 -16.25
CA PRO A 26 4.89 -16.31 -17.62
C PRO A 26 6.39 -16.11 -17.82
N ASN A 27 7.15 -15.75 -16.78
CA ASN A 27 8.61 -15.63 -16.84
C ASN A 27 9.25 -16.41 -15.68
N PRO A 28 9.60 -17.71 -15.87
CA PRO A 28 10.22 -18.52 -14.84
C PRO A 28 11.57 -18.00 -14.32
N SER A 29 12.32 -17.25 -15.14
CA SER A 29 13.64 -16.72 -14.80
C SER A 29 13.61 -15.49 -13.88
N GLY A 30 12.42 -14.92 -13.64
CA GLY A 30 12.26 -13.76 -12.77
C GLY A 30 12.55 -14.06 -11.29
N GLN A 31 13.47 -13.31 -10.70
CA GLN A 31 13.89 -13.47 -9.30
C GLN A 31 12.84 -13.01 -8.28
N CYS A 32 12.07 -11.98 -8.63
CA CYS A 32 11.03 -11.40 -7.77
C CYS A 32 9.63 -11.81 -8.27
N PRO A 33 8.61 -11.98 -7.41
CA PRO A 33 7.24 -12.31 -7.84
C PRO A 33 6.72 -11.36 -8.94
N ILE A 34 6.87 -10.05 -8.77
CA ILE A 34 6.42 -9.04 -9.76
C ILE A 34 7.12 -9.22 -11.12
N CYS A 35 8.43 -9.52 -11.08
CA CYS A 35 9.27 -9.74 -12.25
C CYS A 35 8.86 -11.04 -12.96
N ARG A 36 8.63 -12.10 -12.19
CA ARG A 36 8.23 -13.44 -12.64
C ARG A 36 6.87 -13.44 -13.34
N TRP A 37 5.99 -12.53 -12.91
CA TRP A 37 4.66 -12.32 -13.49
C TRP A 37 4.61 -11.21 -14.55
N ASN A 38 5.76 -10.64 -14.94
CA ASN A 38 5.83 -9.54 -15.93
C ASN A 38 4.96 -8.32 -15.58
N LEU A 39 4.79 -8.04 -14.29
CA LEU A 39 3.99 -6.93 -13.75
C LEU A 39 4.82 -5.67 -13.45
N LYS A 40 6.14 -5.72 -13.63
CA LYS A 40 7.02 -4.56 -13.41
C LYS A 40 6.55 -3.38 -14.29
N HIS A 41 6.43 -2.18 -13.70
CA HIS A 41 5.96 -0.95 -14.36
C HIS A 41 4.49 -0.92 -14.80
N LYS A 42 3.68 -1.92 -14.40
CA LYS A 42 2.30 -2.08 -14.87
C LYS A 42 1.23 -1.98 -13.79
N TYR A 43 1.62 -1.88 -12.52
CA TYR A 43 0.67 -1.75 -11.42
C TYR A 43 0.68 -0.36 -10.81
N ASN A 44 -0.42 -0.01 -10.15
CA ASN A 44 -0.66 1.29 -9.55
C ASN A 44 -1.44 1.13 -8.22
N TYR A 45 -1.83 2.24 -7.58
CA TYR A 45 -2.45 2.24 -6.23
C TYR A 45 -3.88 1.66 -6.21
N ASP A 46 -4.51 1.60 -7.36
CA ASP A 46 -5.86 1.10 -7.64
C ASP A 46 -5.92 -0.42 -7.82
N ASP A 47 -4.78 -1.09 -8.06
CA ASP A 47 -4.69 -2.54 -8.26
C ASP A 47 -4.78 -3.33 -6.93
N VAL A 48 -5.93 -3.22 -6.26
CA VAL A 48 -6.19 -3.79 -4.93
C VAL A 48 -5.97 -5.30 -4.88
N LEU A 49 -6.24 -6.01 -5.97
CA LEU A 49 -6.05 -7.47 -6.06
C LEU A 49 -4.58 -7.89 -5.97
N LEU A 50 -3.66 -7.06 -6.47
CA LEU A 50 -2.23 -7.30 -6.34
C LEU A 50 -1.74 -6.85 -4.96
N LEU A 51 -2.15 -5.67 -4.53
CA LEU A 51 -1.69 -5.08 -3.26
C LEU A 51 -2.13 -5.91 -2.05
N SER A 52 -3.34 -6.49 -2.08
CA SER A 52 -3.90 -7.29 -0.98
C SER A 52 -3.07 -8.53 -0.65
N GLN A 53 -2.30 -9.06 -1.61
CA GLN A 53 -1.44 -10.24 -1.42
C GLN A 53 -0.22 -9.95 -0.54
N PHE A 54 0.22 -8.68 -0.45
CA PHE A 54 1.44 -8.29 0.25
C PHE A 54 1.17 -7.57 1.58
N ILE A 55 -0.09 -7.49 2.02
CA ILE A 55 -0.49 -6.83 3.26
C ILE A 55 -1.03 -7.82 4.29
N ARG A 56 -0.96 -7.41 5.55
CA ARG A 56 -1.57 -8.10 6.68
C ARG A 56 -3.08 -7.80 6.74
N PRO A 57 -3.85 -8.60 7.49
CA PRO A 57 -5.26 -8.31 7.74
C PRO A 57 -5.52 -6.91 8.33
N HIS A 58 -4.56 -6.33 9.05
CA HIS A 58 -4.69 -5.00 9.66
C HIS A 58 -4.09 -3.85 8.81
N GLY A 59 -3.78 -4.08 7.53
CA GLY A 59 -3.24 -3.07 6.61
C GLY A 59 -1.74 -2.82 6.71
N GLY A 60 -1.02 -3.52 7.59
CA GLY A 60 0.44 -3.45 7.66
C GLY A 60 1.11 -4.19 6.50
N MET A 61 2.20 -3.66 5.97
CA MET A 61 2.98 -4.32 4.91
C MET A 61 3.69 -5.60 5.43
N LEU A 62 3.77 -6.65 4.60
CA LEU A 62 4.55 -7.85 4.91
C LEU A 62 6.07 -7.61 4.74
N PRO A 63 6.95 -8.27 5.53
CA PRO A 63 8.39 -8.08 5.41
C PRO A 63 8.95 -8.57 4.06
N ARG A 64 9.89 -7.82 3.48
CA ARG A 64 10.53 -8.16 2.19
C ARG A 64 11.14 -9.57 2.15
N LYS A 65 11.76 -10.01 3.25
CA LYS A 65 12.38 -11.35 3.37
C LYS A 65 11.36 -12.48 3.20
N ILE A 66 10.10 -12.23 3.56
CA ILE A 66 9.01 -13.21 3.45
C ILE A 66 8.34 -13.11 2.07
N THR A 67 8.11 -11.89 1.57
CA THR A 67 7.46 -11.71 0.27
C THR A 67 8.34 -12.05 -0.93
N GLY A 68 9.66 -12.05 -0.77
CA GLY A 68 10.61 -12.34 -1.85
C GLY A 68 10.69 -11.23 -2.91
N LEU A 69 10.18 -10.02 -2.61
CA LEU A 69 10.26 -8.88 -3.51
C LEU A 69 11.69 -8.29 -3.55
N CYS A 70 12.06 -7.73 -4.69
CA CYS A 70 13.26 -6.90 -4.76
C CYS A 70 13.02 -5.57 -4.01
N GLN A 71 14.11 -4.90 -3.63
CA GLN A 71 14.02 -3.70 -2.79
C GLN A 71 13.25 -2.56 -3.46
N GLU A 72 13.38 -2.42 -4.79
CA GLU A 72 12.69 -1.41 -5.57
C GLU A 72 11.17 -1.62 -5.56
N GLU A 73 10.73 -2.81 -5.96
CA GLU A 73 9.30 -3.14 -6.04
C GLU A 73 8.66 -3.20 -4.66
N HIS A 74 9.40 -3.60 -3.62
CA HIS A 74 8.91 -3.53 -2.25
C HIS A 74 8.57 -2.10 -1.83
N ARG A 75 9.44 -1.11 -2.13
CA ARG A 75 9.19 0.31 -1.82
C ARG A 75 8.01 0.88 -2.63
N LYS A 76 7.89 0.51 -3.91
CA LYS A 76 6.78 0.92 -4.77
C LYS A 76 5.44 0.38 -4.24
N ILE A 77 5.37 -0.91 -3.93
CA ILE A 77 4.16 -1.54 -3.36
C ILE A 77 3.82 -0.91 -2.00
N GLU A 78 4.81 -0.67 -1.14
CA GLU A 78 4.57 -0.01 0.15
C GLU A 78 3.91 1.37 -0.04
N GLU A 79 4.37 2.17 -1.01
CA GLU A 79 3.79 3.47 -1.30
C GLU A 79 2.41 3.37 -1.95
N CYS A 80 2.19 2.40 -2.84
CA CYS A 80 0.87 2.09 -3.39
C CYS A 80 -0.13 1.71 -2.29
N VAL A 81 0.26 0.85 -1.35
CA VAL A 81 -0.57 0.45 -0.20
C VAL A 81 -0.92 1.68 0.66
N LYS A 82 0.06 2.55 0.96
CA LYS A 82 -0.19 3.81 1.69
C LYS A 82 -1.19 4.70 0.97
N MET A 83 -1.06 4.86 -0.35
CA MET A 83 -2.01 5.62 -1.16
C MET A 83 -3.40 4.97 -1.19
N ALA A 84 -3.48 3.65 -1.33
CA ALA A 84 -4.74 2.89 -1.34
C ALA A 84 -5.52 3.01 -0.03
N HIS A 85 -4.83 2.92 1.12
CA HIS A 85 -5.45 3.15 2.43
C HIS A 85 -6.00 4.58 2.57
N ARG A 86 -5.25 5.59 2.11
CA ARG A 86 -5.70 6.99 2.14
C ARG A 86 -6.87 7.24 1.21
N ALA A 87 -6.93 6.54 0.09
CA ALA A 87 -8.03 6.61 -0.88
C ALA A 87 -9.27 5.80 -0.48
N GLY A 88 -9.17 4.95 0.57
CA GLY A 88 -10.29 4.15 1.06
C GLY A 88 -10.55 2.85 0.29
N LEU A 89 -9.59 2.38 -0.50
CA LEU A 89 -9.74 1.18 -1.34
C LEU A 89 -9.65 -0.15 -0.57
N LEU A 90 -9.16 -0.11 0.68
CA LEU A 90 -8.95 -1.28 1.54
C LEU A 90 -9.81 -1.22 2.81
N PRO A 91 -11.16 -1.33 2.71
CA PRO A 91 -12.05 -1.16 3.86
C PRO A 91 -11.93 -2.30 4.89
N ASN A 92 -11.65 -3.53 4.44
CA ASN A 92 -11.54 -4.71 5.31
C ASN A 92 -10.18 -4.81 6.02
N HIS A 93 -9.19 -4.00 5.61
CA HIS A 93 -7.84 -4.02 6.17
C HIS A 93 -7.60 -2.83 7.11
N ARG A 94 -8.46 -2.69 8.12
CA ARG A 94 -8.36 -1.60 9.11
C ARG A 94 -7.59 -2.04 10.36
N PRO A 95 -6.95 -1.11 11.07
CA PRO A 95 -6.35 -1.41 12.37
C PRO A 95 -7.41 -1.89 13.34
N ARG A 96 -7.06 -2.87 14.17
CA ARG A 96 -7.90 -3.35 15.26
C ARG A 96 -8.01 -2.25 16.32
N LEU A 97 -9.24 -1.89 16.67
CA LEU A 97 -9.51 -0.97 17.78
C LEU A 97 -9.54 -1.77 19.09
N PRO A 98 -9.03 -1.21 20.20
CA PRO A 98 -9.19 -1.82 21.51
C PRO A 98 -10.65 -1.76 21.94
N GLU A 99 -11.00 -2.61 22.90
CA GLU A 99 -12.36 -2.73 23.43
C GLU A 99 -12.83 -1.39 24.01
N GLY A 100 -14.10 -1.04 23.76
CA GLY A 100 -14.71 0.22 24.21
C GLY A 100 -14.38 1.47 23.39
N VAL A 101 -13.51 1.40 22.37
CA VAL A 101 -13.17 2.58 21.54
C VAL A 101 -14.07 2.68 20.31
N VAL A 102 -14.96 3.67 20.33
CA VAL A 102 -15.81 4.05 19.18
C VAL A 102 -15.20 5.26 18.46
N PRO A 103 -14.85 5.15 17.17
CA PRO A 103 -14.32 6.28 16.40
C PRO A 103 -15.35 7.41 16.29
N LYS A 104 -14.92 8.65 16.55
CA LYS A 104 -15.75 9.84 16.31
C LYS A 104 -16.02 10.01 14.81
N SER A 105 -17.20 10.54 14.49
CA SER A 105 -17.51 10.99 13.13
C SER A 105 -16.54 12.09 12.71
N LYS A 106 -15.87 11.90 11.58
CA LYS A 106 -14.98 12.88 10.95
C LYS A 106 -15.56 13.24 9.57
N PRO A 107 -15.33 14.46 9.06
CA PRO A 107 -15.72 14.81 7.70
C PRO A 107 -15.14 13.81 6.68
N GLN A 108 -16.02 13.25 5.86
CA GLN A 108 -15.62 12.32 4.80
C GLN A 108 -15.12 13.12 3.59
N LEU A 109 -13.80 13.19 3.45
CA LEU A 109 -13.14 13.89 2.35
C LEU A 109 -12.55 12.88 1.37
N ASN A 110 -13.23 12.73 0.22
CA ASN A 110 -12.77 11.90 -0.88
C ASN A 110 -11.41 12.39 -1.38
N ARG A 111 -10.46 11.46 -1.52
CA ARG A 111 -9.08 11.75 -1.95
C ARG A 111 -8.51 10.55 -2.68
N TYR A 112 -7.54 10.82 -3.55
CA TYR A 112 -6.79 9.80 -4.28
C TYR A 112 -5.37 10.31 -4.56
N LEU A 113 -4.46 9.43 -5.00
CA LEU A 113 -3.05 9.78 -5.31
C LEU A 113 -2.34 10.61 -4.23
N THR A 114 -2.70 10.39 -2.96
CA THR A 114 -2.25 11.22 -1.84
C THR A 114 -0.89 10.73 -1.33
N ARG A 115 0.19 11.48 -1.61
CA ARG A 115 1.57 11.15 -1.20
C ARG A 115 1.81 11.25 0.31
N TRP A 116 1.35 12.33 0.92
CA TRP A 116 1.65 12.65 2.33
C TRP A 116 0.51 12.26 3.27
N ALA A 117 0.84 12.06 4.55
CA ALA A 117 -0.18 11.86 5.56
C ALA A 117 -1.03 13.14 5.74
N PRO A 118 -2.36 13.05 5.77
CA PRO A 118 -3.21 14.25 5.81
C PRO A 118 -2.94 15.19 7.00
N GLY A 119 -2.58 14.65 8.16
CA GLY A 119 -2.30 15.42 9.37
C GLY A 119 -0.90 16.04 9.44
N SER A 120 0.01 15.69 8.52
CA SER A 120 1.39 16.21 8.53
C SER A 120 1.62 17.34 7.53
N VAL A 121 0.64 17.66 6.68
CA VAL A 121 0.75 18.69 5.63
C VAL A 121 0.23 20.01 6.16
N LYS A 122 1.03 21.07 6.06
CA LYS A 122 0.62 22.46 6.35
C LYS A 122 0.08 23.13 5.07
N PRO A 123 -0.92 24.02 5.18
CA PRO A 123 -1.41 24.78 4.03
C PRO A 123 -0.32 25.72 3.48
N ILE A 124 -0.29 25.90 2.16
CA ILE A 124 0.62 26.83 1.48
C ILE A 124 -0.06 28.21 1.46
N TYR A 125 0.31 29.07 2.41
CA TYR A 125 -0.24 30.43 2.47
C TYR A 125 0.31 31.35 1.36
N LYS A 126 1.58 31.18 0.98
CA LYS A 126 2.25 31.98 -0.06
C LYS A 126 2.66 31.05 -1.22
N LYS A 127 1.96 31.13 -2.35
CA LYS A 127 2.24 30.28 -3.53
C LYS A 127 3.47 30.71 -4.34
N GLY A 128 3.88 31.97 -4.24
CA GLY A 128 4.99 32.52 -5.01
C GLY A 128 4.63 32.90 -6.46
N PRO A 129 5.53 33.63 -7.16
CA PRO A 129 5.36 34.00 -8.57
C PRO A 129 5.54 32.78 -9.49
N ARG A 130 5.19 32.92 -10.79
CA ARG A 130 5.20 31.81 -11.76
C ARG A 130 6.52 31.05 -11.84
N TRP A 131 7.66 31.76 -11.74
CA TRP A 131 9.01 31.17 -11.83
C TRP A 131 9.49 30.52 -10.52
N ASN A 132 8.83 30.75 -9.39
CA ASN A 132 9.15 30.16 -8.09
C ASN A 132 7.87 29.71 -7.37
N LYS A 133 7.00 29.02 -8.12
CA LYS A 133 5.70 28.57 -7.63
C LYS A 133 5.90 27.33 -6.75
N VAL A 134 5.31 27.34 -5.55
CA VAL A 134 5.23 26.15 -4.70
C VAL A 134 4.13 25.23 -5.23
N CYS A 135 4.53 24.12 -5.86
CA CYS A 135 3.61 23.13 -6.42
C CYS A 135 3.17 22.10 -5.38
N MET A 136 1.97 21.54 -5.60
CA MET A 136 1.41 20.50 -4.75
C MET A 136 1.78 19.10 -5.29
N PRO A 137 2.38 18.22 -4.48
CA PRO A 137 2.76 16.89 -4.92
C PRO A 137 1.54 15.97 -5.07
N VAL A 138 1.45 15.25 -6.19
CA VAL A 138 0.41 14.25 -6.49
C VAL A 138 1.09 12.95 -6.93
N GLY A 139 0.57 11.80 -6.47
CA GLY A 139 1.14 10.48 -6.74
C GLY A 139 2.51 10.25 -6.08
N SER A 140 3.25 9.22 -6.50
CA SER A 140 4.59 8.91 -5.97
C SER A 140 5.65 9.01 -7.07
N PRO A 141 6.83 9.60 -6.78
CA PRO A 141 7.95 9.60 -7.72
C PRO A 141 8.53 8.20 -7.97
N LEU A 142 8.29 7.23 -7.08
CA LEU A 142 8.73 5.85 -7.27
C LEU A 142 8.03 5.14 -8.43
N LEU A 143 6.88 5.65 -8.86
CA LEU A 143 6.08 5.11 -9.97
C LEU A 143 6.28 5.91 -11.26
N ARG A 144 7.29 6.80 -11.32
CA ARG A 144 7.56 7.63 -12.50
C ARG A 144 7.84 6.80 -13.76
N ASP A 145 8.48 5.66 -13.58
CA ASP A 145 8.90 4.77 -14.67
C ASP A 145 7.78 3.81 -15.11
N ASN A 146 6.56 3.97 -14.60
CA ASN A 146 5.43 3.16 -15.05
C ASN A 146 5.13 3.43 -16.52
N VAL A 147 4.67 2.38 -17.21
CA VAL A 147 4.30 2.46 -18.62
C VAL A 147 3.28 3.59 -18.82
N CYS A 148 3.63 4.56 -19.66
CA CYS A 148 2.75 5.65 -20.04
C CYS A 148 2.31 5.44 -21.48
N TYR A 149 1.02 5.19 -21.68
CA TYR A 149 0.44 5.02 -23.01
C TYR A 149 0.13 6.36 -23.69
N SER A 150 0.21 7.47 -22.95
CA SER A 150 0.03 8.82 -23.50
C SER A 150 1.38 9.44 -23.91
N ARG A 151 1.34 10.44 -24.80
CA ARG A 151 2.54 11.22 -25.18
C ARG A 151 3.07 12.10 -24.04
N THR A 152 2.21 12.46 -23.11
CA THR A 152 2.55 13.34 -21.98
C THR A 152 3.05 12.51 -20.80
N PRO A 153 4.20 12.84 -20.20
CA PRO A 153 4.70 12.10 -19.05
C PRO A 153 3.84 12.33 -17.80
N TRP A 154 3.96 11.44 -16.82
CA TRP A 154 3.29 11.57 -15.52
C TRP A 154 3.67 12.88 -14.82
N LYS A 155 2.70 13.76 -14.61
CA LYS A 155 2.87 15.01 -13.86
C LYS A 155 2.68 14.74 -12.37
N LEU A 156 3.77 14.90 -11.61
CA LEU A 156 3.80 14.59 -10.17
C LEU A 156 3.66 15.81 -9.25
N TYR A 157 3.56 17.01 -9.84
CA TYR A 157 3.46 18.29 -9.15
C TYR A 157 2.52 19.23 -9.91
N HIS A 158 1.56 19.86 -9.22
CA HIS A 158 0.52 20.72 -9.79
C HIS A 158 0.54 22.15 -9.21
#